data_AF-A0A1W1I3A0-F1
#
_entry.id   AF-A0A1W1I3A0-F1
#
_cell.length_a   1.000
_cell.length_b   1.000
_cell.length_c   1.000
_cell.angle_alpha   90.00
_cell.angle_beta   90.00
_cell.angle_gamma   90.00
#
_symmetry.space_group_name_H-M   'P 1'
#
loop_
_entity.id
_entity.type
_entity.pdbx_description
1 polymer ?
#
loop_
_entity_poly.entity_id
_entity_poly.type
_entity_poly.pdbx_seq_one_letter_code
_entity_poly.pdbx_strand_id
1 'polypeptide(L)'
;MKFRSSLACILLLCLAGCADGARLVQNDDSGGVVVYPFKGDQGAVLSSFRKDALTLIKEKCGGPYTIVREGEAKGRARIAGAVEGSQEMVRERRWGIEFRCK
;
A
#
# COMPACT_ATOMS: atom_id res chain seq x y z
N MET A 1 -23.97 13.50 36.38
CA MET A 1 -24.02 13.08 34.96
C MET A 1 -22.70 13.45 34.26
N LYS A 2 -21.68 12.58 34.27
CA LYS A 2 -20.34 12.85 33.66
C LYS A 2 -19.85 11.73 32.72
N PHE A 3 -20.76 10.93 32.16
CA PHE A 3 -20.43 9.81 31.27
C PHE A 3 -20.60 10.10 29.77
N ARG A 4 -21.13 11.28 29.40
CA ARG A 4 -21.44 11.59 27.99
C ARG A 4 -20.22 12.00 27.16
N SER A 5 -19.15 12.51 27.79
CA SER A 5 -17.97 13.01 27.08
C SER A 5 -17.04 11.90 26.58
N SER A 6 -16.97 10.77 27.29
CA SER A 6 -16.01 9.70 26.98
C SER A 6 -16.40 8.85 25.77
N LEU A 7 -17.71 8.76 25.48
CA LEU A 7 -18.22 8.03 24.31
C LEU A 7 -17.90 8.74 23.00
N ALA A 8 -17.83 10.08 23.00
CA ALA A 8 -17.54 10.86 21.80
C ALA A 8 -16.10 10.68 21.30
N CYS A 9 -15.13 10.57 22.22
CA CYS A 9 -13.72 10.38 21.85
C CYS A 9 -13.43 9.00 21.25
N ILE A 10 -14.12 7.96 21.73
CA ILE A 10 -13.97 6.59 21.21
C ILE A 10 -14.53 6.50 19.78
N LEU A 11 -15.63 7.18 19.49
CA LEU A 11 -16.24 7.19 18.15
C LEU A 11 -15.36 7.87 17.10
N LEU A 12 -14.60 8.91 17.49
CA LEU A 12 -13.69 9.64 16.59
C LEU A 12 -12.45 8.82 16.19
N LEU A 13 -11.97 7.91 17.05
CA LEU A 13 -10.83 7.04 16.75
C LEU A 13 -11.18 5.95 15.72
N CYS A 14 -12.43 5.53 15.62
CA CYS A 14 -12.86 4.50 14.66
C CYS A 14 -12.92 4.99 13.20
N LEU A 15 -12.80 6.30 12.95
CA LEU A 15 -12.85 6.88 11.59
C LEU A 15 -11.47 7.02 10.93
N ALA A 16 -10.39 6.68 11.64
CA ALA A 16 -9.05 6.62 11.05
C ALA A 16 -8.93 5.34 10.19
N GLY A 17 -9.30 5.44 8.92
CA GLY A 17 -8.99 4.39 7.95
C GLY A 17 -7.47 4.27 7.76
N CYS A 18 -6.91 3.08 7.99
CA CYS A 18 -5.51 2.81 7.67
C CYS A 18 -5.32 2.90 6.15
N ALA A 19 -4.55 3.88 5.68
CA ALA A 19 -4.10 3.91 4.30
C ALA A 19 -3.30 2.63 4.01
N ASP A 20 -3.75 1.86 3.01
CA ASP A 20 -3.16 0.58 2.61
C ASP A 20 -1.78 0.84 1.97
N GLY A 21 -0.72 0.69 2.76
CA GLY A 21 0.69 0.94 2.37
C GLY A 21 1.31 -0.19 1.54
N ALA A 22 2.59 -0.47 1.76
CA ALA A 22 3.23 -1.64 1.15
C ALA A 22 2.67 -2.94 1.74
N ARG A 23 2.43 -3.94 0.90
CA ARG A 23 1.90 -5.25 1.32
C ARG A 23 2.44 -6.39 0.48
N LEU A 24 2.57 -7.56 1.08
CA LEU A 24 2.90 -8.80 0.38
C LEU A 24 1.64 -9.38 -0.28
N VAL A 25 1.69 -9.59 -1.60
CA VAL A 25 0.56 -10.11 -2.40
C VAL A 25 0.77 -11.56 -2.80
N GLN A 26 2.03 -11.98 -2.96
CA GLN A 26 2.39 -13.38 -3.20
C GLN A 26 3.48 -13.76 -2.20
N ASN A 27 3.29 -14.92 -1.57
CA ASN A 27 4.12 -15.40 -0.48
C ASN A 27 4.52 -16.86 -0.72
N ASP A 28 5.72 -17.07 -1.25
CA ASP A 28 6.30 -18.39 -1.47
C ASP A 28 7.50 -18.61 -0.52
N ASP A 29 7.90 -19.86 -0.29
CA ASP A 29 9.03 -20.19 0.60
C ASP A 29 10.36 -19.60 0.11
N SER A 30 10.51 -19.41 -1.21
CA SER A 30 11.73 -18.89 -1.82
C SER A 30 11.68 -17.41 -2.19
N GLY A 31 10.55 -16.71 -1.97
CA GLY A 31 10.39 -15.36 -2.51
C GLY A 31 8.94 -14.87 -2.54
N GLY A 32 8.66 -13.81 -3.28
CA GLY A 32 7.29 -13.32 -3.39
C GLY A 32 7.16 -12.02 -4.15
N VAL A 33 5.99 -11.40 -4.02
CA VAL A 33 5.71 -10.10 -4.63
C VAL A 33 5.15 -9.16 -3.58
N VAL A 34 5.83 -8.05 -3.34
CA VAL A 34 5.29 -6.92 -2.57
C VAL A 34 4.74 -5.87 -3.53
N VAL A 35 3.63 -5.22 -3.17
CA VAL A 35 3.09 -4.10 -3.91
C VAL A 35 2.89 -2.90 -3.00
N TYR A 36 3.04 -1.70 -3.54
CA TYR A 36 2.77 -0.46 -2.81
C TYR A 36 2.14 0.60 -3.71
N PRO A 37 1.31 1.50 -3.16
CA PRO A 37 0.73 2.60 -3.93
C PRO A 37 1.76 3.68 -4.25
N PHE A 38 1.59 4.35 -5.39
CA PHE A 38 2.36 5.54 -5.72
C PHE A 38 1.48 6.56 -6.46
N LYS A 39 1.77 7.84 -6.26
CA LYS A 39 1.15 8.91 -7.03
C LYS A 39 1.89 9.07 -8.36
N GLY A 40 1.15 9.26 -9.45
CA GLY A 40 1.70 9.27 -10.81
C GLY A 40 2.71 10.39 -11.08
N ASP A 41 2.62 11.49 -10.34
CA ASP A 41 3.50 12.67 -10.38
C ASP A 41 4.86 12.43 -9.69
N GLN A 42 4.87 11.73 -8.55
CA GLN A 42 6.10 11.42 -7.80
C GLN A 42 6.84 10.20 -8.35
N GLY A 43 6.16 9.32 -9.08
CA GLY A 43 6.73 8.09 -9.62
C GLY A 43 6.94 7.01 -8.55
N ALA A 44 7.05 5.75 -8.99
CA ALA A 44 7.06 4.61 -8.07
C ALA A 44 8.33 4.52 -7.22
N VAL A 45 9.47 5.00 -7.70
CA VAL A 45 10.75 4.89 -6.99
C VAL A 45 10.83 5.88 -5.82
N LEU A 46 10.24 7.08 -5.98
CA LEU A 46 10.29 8.15 -4.98
C LEU A 46 9.16 8.04 -3.94
N SER A 47 8.22 7.11 -4.13
CA SER A 47 7.15 6.85 -3.16
C SER A 47 7.74 6.45 -1.81
N SER A 48 7.28 7.09 -0.73
CA SER A 48 7.68 6.75 0.65
C SER A 48 7.44 5.28 0.99
N PHE A 49 6.43 4.66 0.37
CA PHE A 49 6.08 3.26 0.58
C PHE A 49 7.09 2.27 -0.04
N ARG A 50 8.02 2.72 -0.89
CA ARG A 50 9.11 1.85 -1.39
C ARG A 50 9.97 1.35 -0.24
N LYS A 51 10.25 2.21 0.74
CA LYS A 51 11.04 1.83 1.93
C LYS A 51 10.34 0.71 2.70
N ASP A 52 9.02 0.84 2.90
CA ASP A 52 8.23 -0.16 3.61
C ASP A 52 8.20 -1.48 2.84
N ALA A 53 8.09 -1.44 1.51
CA ALA A 53 8.16 -2.63 0.66
C ALA A 53 9.50 -3.37 0.79
N LEU A 54 10.63 -2.63 0.81
CA LEU A 54 11.96 -3.22 1.01
C LEU A 54 12.14 -3.77 2.44
N THR A 55 11.55 -3.14 3.44
CA THR A 55 11.53 -3.65 4.81
C THR A 55 10.78 -4.99 4.88
N LEU A 56 9.59 -5.08 4.28
CA LEU A 56 8.81 -6.33 4.23
C LEU A 56 9.58 -7.47 3.55
N ILE A 57 10.30 -7.17 2.45
CA ILE A 57 11.16 -8.17 1.78
C ILE A 57 12.26 -8.66 2.73
N LYS A 58 12.94 -7.73 3.42
CA LYS A 58 14.03 -8.06 4.34
C LYS A 58 13.54 -8.88 5.52
N GLU A 59 12.42 -8.49 6.13
CA GLU A 59 11.80 -9.21 7.24
C GLU A 59 11.39 -10.62 6.83
N LYS A 60 10.81 -10.77 5.63
CA LYS A 60 10.45 -12.09 5.12
C LYS A 60 11.66 -13.00 4.91
N CYS A 61 12.70 -12.52 4.23
CA CYS A 61 13.84 -13.37 3.92
C CYS A 61 14.76 -13.62 5.12
N GLY A 62 14.73 -12.77 6.15
CA GLY A 62 15.64 -12.87 7.31
C GLY A 62 17.13 -12.73 6.96
N GLY A 63 17.45 -12.35 5.72
CA GLY A 63 18.78 -12.47 5.14
C GLY A 63 18.89 -11.79 3.77
N PRO A 64 19.93 -12.11 2.98
CA PRO A 64 20.10 -11.54 1.66
C PRO A 64 18.96 -11.95 0.71
N TYR A 65 18.63 -11.08 -0.22
CA TYR A 65 17.61 -11.32 -1.24
C TYR A 65 18.05 -10.75 -2.59
N THR A 66 17.29 -11.03 -3.64
CA THR A 66 17.47 -10.45 -4.96
C THR A 66 16.13 -10.03 -5.53
N ILE A 67 16.08 -8.83 -6.09
CA ILE A 67 14.94 -8.34 -6.84
C ILE A 67 15.01 -8.95 -8.24
N VAL A 68 13.98 -9.69 -8.61
CA VAL A 68 13.87 -10.37 -9.91
C VAL A 68 13.29 -9.42 -10.96
N ARG A 69 12.23 -8.69 -10.58
CA ARG A 69 11.51 -7.79 -11.48
C ARG A 69 10.80 -6.70 -10.69
N GLU A 70 10.76 -5.51 -11.27
CA GLU A 70 9.93 -4.41 -10.79
C GLU A 70 9.05 -3.88 -11.92
N GLY A 71 7.86 -3.41 -11.59
CA GLY A 71 6.97 -2.82 -12.58
C GLY A 71 5.63 -2.38 -12.03
N GLU A 72 4.85 -1.67 -12.84
CA GLU A 72 3.48 -1.31 -12.48
C GLU A 72 2.63 -2.58 -12.41
N ALA A 73 2.09 -2.86 -11.23
CA ALA A 73 1.13 -3.93 -11.01
C ALA A 73 -0.27 -3.46 -11.43
N LYS A 74 -1.14 -4.39 -11.84
CA LYS A 74 -2.55 -4.06 -12.11
C LYS A 74 -3.18 -3.43 -10.87
N GLY A 75 -3.31 -2.10 -10.88
CA GLY A 75 -4.01 -1.35 -9.84
C GLY A 75 -5.51 -1.64 -9.87
N ARG A 76 -6.17 -1.50 -8.71
CA ARG A 76 -7.64 -1.54 -8.64
C ARG A 76 -8.13 -0.18 -9.15
N ALA A 77 -8.73 -0.13 -10.33
CA ALA A 77 -9.41 1.10 -10.77
C ALA A 77 -10.66 1.28 -9.88
N ARG A 78 -10.67 2.32 -9.04
CA ARG A 78 -11.90 2.75 -8.35
C ARG A 78 -12.42 3.96 -9.12
N ILE A 79 -13.68 3.90 -9.57
CA ILE A 79 -14.38 5.08 -10.08
C ILE A 79 -14.80 5.87 -8.84
N ALA A 80 -14.06 6.91 -8.49
CA ALA A 80 -14.49 7.88 -7.49
C ALA A 80 -15.25 8.99 -8.22
N GLY A 81 -16.57 8.96 -8.15
CA GLY A 81 -17.42 9.97 -8.76
C GLY A 81 -18.88 9.74 -8.36
N ALA A 82 -19.28 10.28 -7.20
CA ALA A 82 -20.68 10.36 -6.81
C ALA A 82 -21.34 11.68 -7.26
N VAL A 83 -20.61 12.53 -8.00
CA VAL A 83 -21.07 13.86 -8.44
C VAL A 83 -20.92 13.97 -9.96
N GLU A 84 -22.04 14.27 -10.61
CA GLU A 84 -22.15 14.54 -12.04
C GLU A 84 -21.29 15.77 -12.39
N GLY A 85 -20.15 15.57 -13.08
CA GLY A 85 -19.29 16.65 -13.58
C GLY A 85 -17.83 16.67 -13.11
N SER A 86 -17.44 15.89 -12.10
CA SER A 86 -16.03 15.78 -11.67
C SER A 86 -15.53 14.33 -11.79
N GLN A 87 -15.24 13.90 -13.01
CA GLN A 87 -14.60 12.62 -13.26
C GLN A 87 -13.08 12.74 -13.03
N GLU A 88 -12.65 12.92 -11.79
CA GLU A 88 -11.23 12.71 -11.48
C GLU A 88 -10.98 11.20 -11.35
N MET A 89 -10.53 10.60 -12.45
CA MET A 89 -10.13 9.19 -12.47
C MET A 89 -8.83 9.02 -11.67
N VAL A 90 -8.94 8.96 -10.34
CA VAL A 90 -7.81 8.61 -9.46
C VAL A 90 -7.51 7.13 -9.65
N ARG A 91 -6.72 6.82 -10.68
CA ARG A 91 -6.18 5.48 -10.89
C ARG A 91 -5.18 5.23 -9.77
N GLU A 92 -5.56 4.45 -8.75
CA GLU A 92 -4.62 3.95 -7.73
C GLU A 92 -3.58 3.04 -8.43
N ARG A 93 -2.50 3.65 -8.91
CA ARG A 93 -1.38 2.94 -9.51
C ARG A 93 -0.60 2.25 -8.38
N ARG A 94 -0.22 1.01 -8.62
CA ARG A 94 0.57 0.21 -7.68
C ARG A 94 1.83 -0.25 -8.36
N TRP A 95 2.93 -0.21 -7.64
CA TRP A 95 4.20 -0.77 -8.08
C TRP A 95 4.41 -2.11 -7.42
N GLY A 96 4.83 -3.11 -8.18
CA GLY A 96 5.16 -4.44 -7.70
C GLY A 96 6.66 -4.69 -7.75
N ILE A 97 7.19 -5.33 -6.70
CA ILE A 97 8.56 -5.83 -6.63
C ILE A 97 8.49 -7.34 -6.42
N GLU A 98 8.92 -8.10 -7.42
CA GLU A 98 9.15 -9.55 -7.33
C GLU A 98 10.57 -9.79 -6.80
N PHE A 99 10.69 -10.65 -5.80
CA PHE A 99 11.96 -10.96 -5.15
C PHE A 99 12.12 -12.45 -4.88
N ARG A 100 13.37 -12.89 -4.75
CA ARG A 100 13.74 -14.18 -4.16
C ARG A 100 14.66 -14.00 -2.96
N CYS A 101 14.44 -14.81 -1.94
CA CYS A 101 15.39 -14.98 -0.84
C CYS A 101 16.60 -15.79 -1.31
N LYS A 102 17.76 -15.57 -0.68
CA LYS A 102 18.99 -16.32 -0.93
C LYS A 102 19.30 -17.30 0.20
#